data_AF-A0A3C0BLA0-F1
#
_entry.id   AF-A0A3C0BLA0-F1
#
_cell.length_a   1.000
_cell.length_b   1.000
_cell.length_c   1.000
_cell.angle_alpha   90.00
_cell.angle_beta   90.00
_cell.angle_gamma   90.00
#
_symmetry.space_group_name_H-M   'P 1'
#
loop_
_entity.id
_entity.type
_entity.pdbx_description
1 polymer ?
#
loop_
_entity_poly.entity_id
_entity_poly.type
_entity_poly.pdbx_seq_one_letter_code
_entity_poly.pdbx_strand_id
1 'polypeptide(L)'
;MSDLPVADYMNFDPNEFKAEALEPYSSKVNKKRTKQIVINKREPDEVVPEILANSRTVPGILTMRGCCYAGCKGVVLGPTRDILQIVHGAIGCSFYAWGTRRNKTRPPAPEDQNFIPYMFSTDLQEDEIVFGGEKKLLAAAEEAYSIFHPKAMALFSTCPVGLIGDDVHKVARELEEAHPGLNAFAFSCEGYKGVSQSAGHHIANNKLMQKVIGLSEKSKPGKFRFNILGEYNIGGDAFEMERISEKMGLTIQCTLSGNSCYDEMTAAQTADLNVVMCHRSINYVAEMMETKFGIPWFKVEFIGADATNRAFRRIAEYFGDEELKEKIEKVIEEEMVAVEKARKEAYEICKGKTVALFVGGSRAH
;
A
#
# COMPACT_ATOMS: atom_id res chain seq x y z
N MET A 1 -26.03 -6.50 -12.92
CA MET A 1 -26.23 -7.04 -11.55
C MET A 1 -27.39 -6.31 -10.86
N SER A 2 -28.56 -6.20 -11.50
CA SER A 2 -29.65 -5.34 -11.03
C SER A 2 -30.81 -6.04 -10.33
N ASP A 3 -30.86 -7.38 -10.27
CA ASP A 3 -32.09 -8.07 -9.84
C ASP A 3 -31.83 -9.23 -8.87
N LEU A 4 -30.99 -9.00 -7.87
CA LEU A 4 -30.99 -9.85 -6.67
C LEU A 4 -31.85 -9.17 -5.61
N PRO A 5 -32.95 -9.78 -5.14
CA PRO A 5 -33.77 -9.20 -4.10
C PRO A 5 -32.90 -8.94 -2.87
N VAL A 6 -32.91 -7.71 -2.37
CA VAL A 6 -32.38 -7.37 -1.05
C VAL A 6 -33.28 -8.11 -0.07
N ALA A 7 -32.93 -9.34 0.28
CA ALA A 7 -33.66 -10.02 1.34
C ALA A 7 -33.48 -9.20 2.62
N ASP A 8 -34.57 -9.04 3.36
CA ASP A 8 -34.62 -8.36 4.64
C ASP A 8 -33.93 -9.27 5.68
N TYR A 9 -32.59 -9.28 5.66
CA TYR A 9 -31.76 -10.17 6.48
C TYR A 9 -31.56 -9.65 7.91
N MET A 10 -32.02 -8.44 8.22
CA MET A 10 -31.86 -7.84 9.55
C MET A 10 -33.12 -8.05 10.37
N ASN A 11 -33.14 -9.11 11.18
CA ASN A 11 -34.14 -9.29 12.26
C ASN A 11 -33.93 -8.29 13.42
N PHE A 12 -33.32 -7.12 13.19
CA PHE A 12 -33.03 -6.10 14.20
C PHE A 12 -33.02 -4.70 13.58
N ASP A 13 -33.40 -3.68 14.35
CA ASP A 13 -33.27 -2.28 13.92
C ASP A 13 -31.81 -1.81 14.04
N PRO A 14 -31.15 -1.39 12.95
CA PRO A 14 -29.78 -0.85 13.01
C PRO A 14 -29.61 0.34 13.96
N ASN A 15 -30.67 1.12 14.20
CA ASN A 15 -30.65 2.24 15.15
C ASN A 15 -30.64 1.75 16.60
N GLU A 16 -31.41 0.70 16.91
CA GLU A 16 -31.38 0.05 18.22
C GLU A 16 -30.01 -0.55 18.49
N PHE A 17 -29.44 -1.29 17.53
CA PHE A 17 -28.08 -1.82 17.65
C PHE A 17 -27.05 -0.72 17.89
N LYS A 18 -27.15 0.39 17.14
CA LYS A 18 -26.26 1.53 17.33
C LYS A 18 -26.40 2.13 18.73
N ALA A 19 -27.62 2.25 19.26
CA ALA A 19 -27.85 2.78 20.59
C ALA A 19 -27.26 1.86 21.67
N GLU A 20 -27.53 0.55 21.58
CA GLU A 20 -27.01 -0.49 22.48
C GLU A 20 -25.47 -0.52 22.46
N ALA A 21 -24.86 -0.55 21.27
CA ALA A 21 -23.40 -0.57 21.14
C ALA A 21 -22.71 0.68 21.69
N LEU A 22 -23.45 1.78 21.86
CA LEU A 22 -22.93 3.05 22.36
C LEU A 22 -23.26 3.32 23.83
N GLU A 23 -24.19 2.57 24.44
CA GLU A 23 -24.63 2.70 25.83
C GLU A 23 -23.47 2.60 26.84
N PRO A 24 -22.51 1.66 26.72
CA PRO A 24 -21.47 1.51 27.74
C PRO A 24 -20.45 2.67 27.79
N TYR A 25 -20.45 3.54 26.78
CA TYR A 25 -19.49 4.62 26.69
C TYR A 25 -19.92 5.85 27.51
N SER A 26 -18.94 6.49 28.17
CA SER A 26 -19.16 7.82 28.76
C SER A 26 -19.71 8.82 27.73
N SER A 27 -20.45 9.83 28.20
CA SER A 27 -21.09 10.85 27.35
C SER A 27 -20.14 11.48 26.31
N LYS A 28 -18.89 11.75 26.71
CA LYS A 28 -17.84 12.28 25.82
C LYS A 28 -17.46 11.31 24.71
N VAL A 29 -17.27 10.03 25.05
CA VAL A 29 -16.89 9.00 24.07
C VAL A 29 -18.07 8.69 23.16
N ASN A 30 -19.27 8.52 23.73
CA ASN A 30 -20.52 8.31 23.00
C ASN A 30 -20.73 9.42 21.95
N LYS A 31 -20.71 10.71 22.34
CA LYS A 31 -20.87 11.86 21.42
C LYS A 31 -19.94 11.80 20.20
N LYS A 32 -18.71 11.31 20.40
CA LYS A 32 -17.75 11.11 19.31
C LYS A 32 -18.07 9.87 18.48
N ARG A 33 -18.29 8.71 19.12
CA ARG A 33 -18.54 7.43 18.45
C ARG A 33 -19.84 7.41 17.66
N THR A 34 -20.86 8.15 18.08
CA THR A 34 -22.11 8.37 17.32
C THR A 34 -21.87 8.92 15.92
N LYS A 35 -20.81 9.72 15.74
CA LYS A 35 -20.41 10.26 14.42
C LYS A 35 -19.58 9.28 13.59
N GLN A 36 -19.07 8.20 14.19
CA GLN A 36 -18.19 7.20 13.56
C GLN A 36 -18.91 5.86 13.31
N ILE A 37 -20.18 5.76 13.67
CA ILE A 37 -21.05 4.62 13.39
C ILE A 37 -22.28 5.20 12.71
N VAL A 38 -22.40 4.99 11.41
CA VAL A 38 -23.46 5.56 10.58
C VAL A 38 -24.20 4.41 9.91
N ILE A 39 -25.53 4.48 9.96
CA ILE A 39 -26.39 3.51 9.27
C ILE A 39 -26.51 4.01 7.84
N ASN A 40 -26.04 3.20 6.90
CA ASN A 40 -26.10 3.55 5.50
C ASN A 40 -27.55 3.48 5.01
N LYS A 41 -28.01 4.46 4.23
CA LYS A 41 -29.33 4.44 3.59
C LYS A 41 -29.16 3.99 2.15
N ARG A 42 -29.91 2.95 1.75
CA ARG A 42 -30.02 2.52 0.34
C ARG A 42 -31.34 3.05 -0.25
N GLU A 43 -31.58 4.35 -0.11
CA GLU A 43 -32.77 4.98 -0.71
C GLU A 43 -32.43 5.57 -2.08
N PRO A 44 -33.41 5.73 -2.99
CA PRO A 44 -33.19 6.18 -4.37
C PRO A 44 -32.63 7.60 -4.53
N ASP A 45 -32.63 8.40 -3.45
CA ASP A 45 -32.22 9.80 -3.41
C ASP A 45 -30.69 9.99 -3.22
N GLU A 46 -29.91 8.90 -3.18
CA GLU A 46 -28.43 8.86 -3.25
C GLU A 46 -27.67 9.70 -2.20
N VAL A 47 -28.33 10.23 -1.17
CA VAL A 47 -27.65 10.99 -0.11
C VAL A 47 -26.95 10.02 0.84
N VAL A 48 -25.68 9.74 0.56
CA VAL A 48 -24.80 8.96 1.43
C VAL A 48 -24.48 9.78 2.69
N PRO A 49 -24.82 9.29 3.90
CA PRO A 49 -24.57 10.03 5.12
C PRO A 49 -23.07 10.13 5.41
N GLU A 50 -22.61 11.32 5.78
CA GLU A 50 -21.20 11.55 6.12
C GLU A 50 -20.82 10.83 7.43
N ILE A 51 -19.68 10.15 7.40
CA ILE A 51 -19.09 9.47 8.57
C ILE A 51 -17.81 10.18 9.01
N LEU A 52 -17.66 10.41 10.31
CA LEU A 52 -16.44 10.98 10.89
C LEU A 52 -15.28 9.97 10.84
N ALA A 53 -14.51 10.07 9.77
CA ALA A 53 -13.27 9.32 9.57
C ALA A 53 -12.03 10.14 10.00
N ASN A 54 -10.86 9.48 9.99
CA ASN A 54 -9.53 10.10 10.18
C ASN A 54 -9.38 11.02 11.42
N SER A 55 -10.10 10.76 12.51
CA SER A 55 -9.93 11.47 13.79
C SER A 55 -9.08 10.65 14.77
N ARG A 56 -8.49 11.29 15.81
CA ARG A 56 -7.69 10.61 16.84
C ARG A 56 -8.44 9.45 17.49
N THR A 57 -7.75 8.37 17.81
CA THR A 57 -8.34 7.26 18.58
C THR A 57 -8.68 7.73 19.99
N VAL A 58 -9.78 7.24 20.56
CA VAL A 58 -10.13 7.46 21.97
C VAL A 58 -9.20 6.58 22.85
N PRO A 59 -8.53 7.13 23.88
CA PRO A 59 -7.69 6.33 24.78
C PRO A 59 -8.48 5.20 25.46
N GLY A 60 -7.88 4.02 25.58
CA GLY A 60 -8.47 2.86 26.27
C GLY A 60 -9.55 2.11 25.48
N ILE A 61 -9.92 2.53 24.26
CA ILE A 61 -11.04 1.94 23.51
C ILE A 61 -10.69 0.67 22.71
N LEU A 62 -9.50 0.09 22.90
CA LEU A 62 -8.99 -1.09 22.18
C LEU A 62 -9.14 -0.97 20.65
N THR A 63 -8.39 -0.05 20.05
CA THR A 63 -8.43 0.16 18.59
C THR A 63 -7.63 -0.90 17.83
N MET A 64 -8.05 -1.18 16.60
CA MET A 64 -7.30 -2.01 15.62
C MET A 64 -6.37 -1.20 14.71
N ARG A 65 -6.15 0.09 15.03
CA ARG A 65 -5.22 0.94 14.27
C ARG A 65 -3.77 0.62 14.64
N GLY A 66 -2.89 0.76 13.65
CA GLY A 66 -1.46 0.86 13.86
C GLY A 66 -0.99 2.32 13.93
N CYS A 67 0.30 2.53 13.68
CA CYS A 67 0.95 3.83 13.76
C CYS A 67 1.45 4.33 12.39
N CYS A 68 2.01 5.55 12.37
CA CYS A 68 2.62 6.15 11.18
C CYS A 68 3.71 5.26 10.56
N TYR A 69 4.66 4.78 11.36
CA TYR A 69 5.74 3.88 10.92
C TYR A 69 5.20 2.64 10.21
N ALA A 70 4.13 2.03 10.73
CA ALA A 70 3.52 0.85 10.12
C ALA A 70 2.98 1.16 8.70
N GLY A 71 2.42 2.35 8.47
CA GLY A 71 1.99 2.77 7.13
C GLY A 71 3.16 3.10 6.21
N CYS A 72 4.23 3.70 6.74
CA CYS A 72 5.38 4.10 5.94
C CYS A 72 6.27 2.90 5.58
N LYS A 73 6.95 2.31 6.58
CA LYS A 73 7.81 1.14 6.42
C LYS A 73 7.01 -0.11 6.17
N GLY A 74 6.00 -0.41 6.99
CA GLY A 74 5.31 -1.71 6.93
C GLY A 74 4.41 -1.89 5.70
N VAL A 75 3.85 -0.81 5.14
CA VAL A 75 2.89 -0.88 4.03
C VAL A 75 3.49 -0.40 2.71
N VAL A 76 3.97 0.85 2.62
CA VAL A 76 4.38 1.44 1.33
C VAL A 76 5.78 1.01 0.93
N LEU A 77 6.76 1.03 1.82
CA LEU A 77 8.15 0.68 1.46
C LEU A 77 8.48 -0.80 1.69
N GLY A 78 7.88 -1.45 2.69
CA GLY A 78 8.20 -2.83 3.06
C GLY A 78 8.13 -3.86 1.92
N PRO A 79 7.27 -3.69 0.91
CA PRO A 79 7.23 -4.58 -0.25
C PRO A 79 8.28 -4.35 -1.34
N THR A 80 9.18 -3.37 -1.21
CA THR A 80 10.28 -3.15 -2.16
C THR A 80 11.37 -4.19 -1.94
N ARG A 81 11.78 -4.86 -3.02
CA ARG A 81 12.64 -6.05 -2.98
C ARG A 81 14.10 -5.74 -2.68
N ASP A 82 14.67 -4.76 -3.37
CA ASP A 82 16.11 -4.47 -3.42
C ASP A 82 16.49 -3.10 -2.81
N ILE A 83 15.54 -2.43 -2.15
CA ILE A 83 15.85 -1.26 -1.30
C ILE A 83 16.13 -1.77 0.11
N LEU A 84 17.33 -1.51 0.63
CA LEU A 84 17.70 -1.91 1.98
C LEU A 84 17.00 -0.98 2.99
N GLN A 85 16.30 -1.55 3.98
CA GLN A 85 15.42 -0.80 4.88
C GLN A 85 15.89 -0.87 6.34
N ILE A 86 16.48 0.20 6.87
CA ILE A 86 16.96 0.28 8.25
C ILE A 86 15.92 0.96 9.15
N VAL A 87 15.48 0.26 10.18
CA VAL A 87 14.58 0.78 11.22
C VAL A 87 15.41 1.41 12.33
N HIS A 88 15.43 2.74 12.37
CA HIS A 88 16.13 3.49 13.40
C HIS A 88 15.26 3.61 14.66
N GLY A 89 15.60 2.83 15.68
CA GLY A 89 14.77 2.67 16.87
C GLY A 89 15.19 1.49 17.74
N ALA A 90 14.51 1.34 18.87
CA ALA A 90 14.56 0.11 19.64
C ALA A 90 14.00 -1.08 18.82
N ILE A 91 14.38 -2.31 19.18
CA ILE A 91 14.15 -3.49 18.35
C ILE A 91 12.69 -3.79 17.97
N GLY A 92 11.73 -3.41 18.83
CA GLY A 92 10.33 -3.83 18.69
C GLY A 92 9.68 -3.46 17.36
N CYS A 93 9.88 -2.24 16.87
CA CYS A 93 9.31 -1.79 15.58
C CYS A 93 9.84 -2.60 14.39
N SER A 94 11.09 -3.04 14.47
CA SER A 94 11.70 -3.88 13.43
C SER A 94 11.13 -5.30 13.50
N PHE A 95 11.16 -5.90 14.70
CA PHE A 95 10.73 -7.27 14.94
C PHE A 95 9.26 -7.51 14.60
N TYR A 96 8.33 -6.69 15.09
CA TYR A 96 6.90 -6.88 14.84
C TYR A 96 6.48 -6.60 13.39
N ALA A 97 7.35 -5.95 12.61
CA ALA A 97 7.14 -5.74 11.17
C ALA A 97 7.80 -6.82 10.30
N TRP A 98 8.52 -7.78 10.89
CA TRP A 98 9.28 -8.78 10.15
C TRP A 98 8.38 -9.95 9.71
N GLY A 99 8.12 -10.05 8.41
CA GLY A 99 7.36 -11.16 7.82
C GLY A 99 5.86 -11.23 8.18
N THR A 100 5.36 -10.31 9.00
CA THR A 100 3.96 -10.29 9.45
C THR A 100 2.99 -9.90 8.33
N ARG A 101 3.42 -9.01 7.44
CA ARG A 101 2.69 -8.66 6.23
C ARG A 101 3.17 -9.53 5.06
N ARG A 102 2.26 -10.26 4.44
CA ARG A 102 2.56 -11.30 3.44
C ARG A 102 2.84 -10.73 2.04
N ASN A 103 3.53 -9.60 1.92
CA ASN A 103 3.98 -9.07 0.62
C ASN A 103 5.03 -10.01 0.01
N LYS A 104 4.62 -10.81 -0.97
CA LYS A 104 5.45 -11.83 -1.59
C LYS A 104 6.47 -11.20 -2.54
N THR A 105 7.56 -11.93 -2.74
CA THR A 105 8.65 -11.51 -3.61
C THR A 105 9.19 -12.69 -4.41
N ARG A 106 9.67 -12.40 -5.61
CA ARG A 106 10.27 -13.32 -6.55
C ARG A 106 11.42 -12.59 -7.26
N PRO A 107 12.67 -12.71 -6.79
CA PRO A 107 13.83 -12.22 -7.52
C PRO A 107 13.97 -12.98 -8.86
N PRO A 108 14.42 -12.31 -9.95
CA PRO A 108 14.65 -12.96 -11.25
C PRO A 108 15.70 -14.08 -11.19
N ALA A 109 16.78 -13.87 -10.44
CA ALA A 109 17.83 -14.85 -10.20
C ALA A 109 18.18 -14.94 -8.71
N PRO A 110 18.73 -16.07 -8.21
CA PRO A 110 19.11 -16.24 -6.80
C PRO A 110 20.07 -15.18 -6.25
N GLU A 111 20.91 -14.61 -7.11
CA GLU A 111 21.89 -13.57 -6.80
C GLU A 111 21.29 -12.16 -6.71
N ASP A 112 20.07 -11.95 -7.22
CA ASP A 112 19.42 -10.64 -7.14
C ASP A 112 19.05 -10.31 -5.70
N GLN A 113 19.35 -9.08 -5.30
CA GLN A 113 19.09 -8.59 -3.95
C GLN A 113 17.62 -8.72 -3.57
N ASN A 114 17.37 -9.27 -2.38
CA ASN A 114 16.05 -9.42 -1.80
C ASN A 114 16.09 -9.24 -0.28
N PHE A 115 15.70 -8.06 0.17
CA PHE A 115 15.74 -7.66 1.57
C PHE A 115 14.41 -7.87 2.31
N ILE A 116 13.31 -8.18 1.61
CA ILE A 116 11.98 -8.40 2.21
C ILE A 116 11.97 -9.49 3.30
N PRO A 117 12.68 -10.62 3.16
CA PRO A 117 12.73 -11.66 4.18
C PRO A 117 13.55 -11.30 5.42
N TYR A 118 14.19 -10.13 5.46
CA TYR A 118 15.09 -9.71 6.53
C TYR A 118 14.51 -8.51 7.29
N MET A 119 15.10 -8.21 8.45
CA MET A 119 14.87 -6.97 9.16
C MET A 119 16.22 -6.34 9.52
N PHE A 120 16.35 -5.03 9.33
CA PHE A 120 17.53 -4.27 9.73
C PHE A 120 17.10 -3.20 10.72
N SER A 121 17.88 -3.04 11.80
CA SER A 121 17.60 -2.06 12.83
C SER A 121 18.87 -1.59 13.50
N THR A 122 18.84 -0.37 14.02
CA THR A 122 19.90 0.14 14.88
C THR A 122 19.84 -0.37 16.31
N ASP A 123 18.74 -1.03 16.70
CA ASP A 123 18.51 -1.55 18.06
C ASP A 123 18.98 -0.57 19.15
N LEU A 124 18.33 0.60 19.20
CA LEU A 124 18.71 1.68 20.12
C LEU A 124 18.62 1.21 21.57
N GLN A 125 19.72 1.42 22.29
CA GLN A 125 19.86 1.20 23.72
C GLN A 125 19.75 2.54 24.47
N GLU A 126 19.81 2.48 25.80
CA GLU A 126 19.69 3.65 26.67
C GLU A 126 20.70 4.75 26.32
N ASP A 127 21.94 4.40 25.99
CA ASP A 127 22.98 5.36 25.60
C ASP A 127 22.55 6.20 24.38
N GLU A 128 21.95 5.60 23.35
CA GLU A 128 21.47 6.36 22.20
C GLU A 128 20.23 7.19 22.51
N ILE A 129 19.43 6.82 23.52
CA ILE A 129 18.34 7.65 24.00
C ILE A 129 18.86 8.90 24.71
N VAL A 130 19.96 8.77 25.47
CA VAL A 130 20.54 9.88 26.23
C VAL A 130 21.41 10.79 25.36
N PHE A 131 22.20 10.23 24.45
CA PHE A 131 23.25 10.94 23.71
C PHE A 131 22.98 11.10 22.20
N GLY A 132 21.87 10.54 21.71
CA GLY A 132 21.51 10.56 20.29
C GLY A 132 21.97 9.29 19.55
N GLY A 133 21.20 8.90 18.54
CA GLY A 133 21.38 7.66 17.77
C GLY A 133 22.05 7.85 16.41
N GLU A 134 22.31 9.08 15.96
CA GLU A 134 22.84 9.39 14.61
C GLU A 134 24.14 8.62 14.29
N LYS A 135 25.11 8.59 15.21
CA LYS A 135 26.39 7.90 15.01
C LYS A 135 26.19 6.39 14.83
N LYS A 136 25.27 5.80 15.59
CA LYS A 136 24.94 4.37 15.48
C LYS A 136 24.18 4.08 14.18
N LEU A 137 23.30 4.98 13.76
CA LEU A 137 22.62 4.87 12.47
C LEU A 137 23.62 4.89 11.31
N LEU A 138 24.55 5.84 11.30
CA LEU A 138 25.58 5.92 10.27
C LEU A 138 26.43 4.64 10.27
N ALA A 139 26.92 4.20 11.44
CA ALA A 139 27.72 2.96 11.54
C ALA A 139 26.96 1.72 11.04
N ALA A 140 25.68 1.57 11.40
CA ALA A 140 24.86 0.45 10.94
C ALA A 140 24.58 0.52 9.43
N ALA A 141 24.41 1.72 8.88
CA ALA A 141 24.21 1.92 7.45
C ALA A 141 25.49 1.64 6.65
N GLU A 142 26.65 2.06 7.15
CA GLU A 142 27.97 1.74 6.60
C GLU A 142 28.23 0.23 6.60
N GLU A 143 27.94 -0.43 7.72
CA GLU A 143 28.05 -1.89 7.83
C GLU A 143 27.13 -2.58 6.80
N ALA A 144 25.86 -2.18 6.74
CA ALA A 144 24.91 -2.72 5.77
C ALA A 144 25.37 -2.48 4.32
N TYR A 145 25.92 -1.30 4.02
CA TYR A 145 26.46 -1.00 2.70
C TYR A 145 27.65 -1.91 2.36
N SER A 146 28.59 -2.07 3.28
CA SER A 146 29.79 -2.90 3.09
C SER A 146 29.49 -4.39 2.90
N ILE A 147 28.39 -4.89 3.49
CA ILE A 147 27.98 -6.29 3.36
C ILE A 147 27.15 -6.49 2.10
N PHE A 148 26.11 -5.66 1.91
CA PHE A 148 25.07 -5.94 0.93
C PHE A 148 25.23 -5.16 -0.38
N HIS A 149 25.98 -4.06 -0.39
CA HIS A 149 26.18 -3.18 -1.54
C HIS A 149 24.86 -2.78 -2.24
N PRO A 150 23.85 -2.25 -1.52
CA PRO A 150 22.57 -1.89 -2.12
C PRO A 150 22.68 -0.68 -3.04
N LYS A 151 21.85 -0.62 -4.08
CA LYS A 151 21.67 0.58 -4.93
C LYS A 151 20.93 1.70 -4.20
N ALA A 152 20.05 1.33 -3.26
CA ALA A 152 19.21 2.26 -2.53
C ALA A 152 19.02 1.83 -1.08
N MET A 153 18.96 2.82 -0.19
CA MET A 153 18.78 2.60 1.25
C MET A 153 17.74 3.55 1.82
N ALA A 154 16.80 2.99 2.58
CA ALA A 154 15.73 3.71 3.23
C ALA A 154 15.89 3.66 4.76
N LEU A 155 15.96 4.83 5.40
CA LEU A 155 16.10 4.98 6.86
C LEU A 155 14.76 5.39 7.48
N PHE A 156 14.23 4.62 8.43
CA PHE A 156 12.91 4.87 9.02
C PHE A 156 12.99 5.28 10.48
N SER A 157 12.52 6.48 10.81
CA SER A 157 12.41 6.93 12.20
C SER A 157 11.27 6.22 12.94
N THR A 158 11.56 5.79 14.16
CA THR A 158 10.56 5.32 15.14
C THR A 158 10.29 6.39 16.20
N CYS A 159 9.39 6.12 17.17
CA CYS A 159 8.97 7.10 18.17
C CYS A 159 10.10 7.86 18.88
N PRO A 160 11.15 7.21 19.45
CA PRO A 160 12.17 7.94 20.20
C PRO A 160 13.02 8.88 19.34
N VAL A 161 13.26 8.53 18.07
CA VAL A 161 14.15 9.29 17.16
C VAL A 161 13.75 10.76 17.07
N GLY A 162 12.47 11.02 16.81
CA GLY A 162 11.97 12.40 16.72
C GLY A 162 11.90 13.13 18.07
N LEU A 163 11.91 12.41 19.19
CA LEU A 163 11.87 12.98 20.54
C LEU A 163 13.27 13.35 21.06
N ILE A 164 14.28 12.57 20.71
CA ILE A 164 15.69 12.84 21.07
C ILE A 164 16.36 13.83 20.12
N GLY A 165 15.75 14.10 18.97
CA GLY A 165 16.17 15.16 18.05
C GLY A 165 17.16 14.71 16.97
N ASP A 166 17.29 13.40 16.72
CA ASP A 166 18.17 12.86 15.69
C ASP A 166 17.75 13.31 14.28
N ASP A 167 18.69 13.86 13.50
CA ASP A 167 18.52 14.21 12.09
C ASP A 167 18.90 13.02 11.18
N VAL A 168 17.96 12.09 11.02
CA VAL A 168 18.10 10.96 10.09
C VAL A 168 18.29 11.37 8.63
N HIS A 169 17.84 12.57 8.23
CA HIS A 169 18.02 13.04 6.85
C HIS A 169 19.44 13.52 6.62
N LYS A 170 20.10 14.05 7.65
CA LYS A 170 21.54 14.35 7.62
C LYS A 170 22.35 13.07 7.42
N VAL A 171 22.07 12.02 8.17
CA VAL A 171 22.75 10.72 8.00
C VAL A 171 22.54 10.16 6.58
N ALA A 172 21.33 10.27 6.02
CA ALA A 172 21.09 9.86 4.63
C ALA A 172 21.96 10.64 3.63
N ARG A 173 22.11 11.97 3.81
CA ARG A 173 22.99 12.79 2.95
C ARG A 173 24.47 12.41 3.10
N GLU A 174 24.92 12.18 4.33
CA GLU A 174 26.30 11.74 4.61
C GLU A 174 26.61 10.40 3.91
N LEU A 175 25.66 9.47 3.88
CA LEU A 175 25.77 8.21 3.12
C LEU A 175 25.83 8.43 1.60
N GLU A 176 25.00 9.32 1.04
CA GLU A 176 25.04 9.68 -0.39
C GLU A 176 26.40 10.34 -0.75
N GLU A 177 26.97 11.15 0.14
CA GLU A 177 28.28 11.80 -0.04
C GLU A 177 29.44 10.80 0.04
N ALA A 178 29.38 9.85 0.98
CA ALA A 178 30.42 8.84 1.17
C ALA A 178 30.43 7.76 0.08
N HIS A 179 29.26 7.41 -0.47
CA HIS A 179 29.09 6.30 -1.42
C HIS A 179 28.46 6.75 -2.73
N PRO A 180 29.26 7.28 -3.68
CA PRO A 180 28.76 7.64 -5.00
C PRO A 180 28.07 6.45 -5.69
N GLY A 181 26.78 6.61 -5.98
CA GLY A 181 25.95 5.57 -6.60
C GLY A 181 24.93 4.91 -5.66
N LEU A 182 25.01 5.18 -4.35
CA LEU A 182 23.95 4.88 -3.40
C LEU A 182 22.92 6.00 -3.39
N ASN A 183 21.64 5.68 -3.56
CA ASN A 183 20.55 6.61 -3.23
C ASN A 183 20.03 6.32 -1.82
N ALA A 184 20.42 7.15 -0.85
CA ALA A 184 19.96 7.03 0.53
C ALA A 184 18.88 8.09 0.84
N PHE A 185 17.79 7.68 1.47
CA PHE A 185 16.70 8.57 1.84
C PHE A 185 16.04 8.18 3.15
N ALA A 186 15.66 9.19 3.94
CA ALA A 186 15.08 8.99 5.26
C ALA A 186 13.60 9.37 5.32
N PHE A 187 12.88 8.72 6.24
CA PHE A 187 11.47 8.92 6.53
C PHE A 187 11.28 9.26 8.00
N SER A 188 10.84 10.48 8.28
CA SER A 188 10.38 10.88 9.60
C SER A 188 8.95 10.37 9.83
N CYS A 189 8.82 9.05 10.00
CA CYS A 189 7.55 8.33 10.16
C CYS A 189 7.30 7.86 11.60
N GLU A 190 7.75 8.63 12.57
CA GLU A 190 7.61 8.35 14.01
C GLU A 190 6.15 8.03 14.36
N GLY A 191 5.95 7.00 15.19
CA GLY A 191 4.63 6.37 15.37
C GLY A 191 3.53 7.30 15.87
N TYR A 192 3.88 8.38 16.59
CA TYR A 192 2.94 9.38 17.11
C TYR A 192 2.40 10.35 16.04
N LYS A 193 2.98 10.39 14.84
CA LYS A 193 2.54 11.30 13.78
C LYS A 193 1.19 10.87 13.22
N GLY A 194 0.29 11.85 13.08
CA GLY A 194 -1.07 11.59 12.62
C GLY A 194 -1.90 10.77 13.62
N VAL A 195 -2.80 9.93 13.09
CA VAL A 195 -3.77 9.18 13.92
C VAL A 195 -3.87 7.70 13.57
N SER A 196 -3.14 7.25 12.55
CA SER A 196 -3.15 5.88 12.01
C SER A 196 -2.04 5.70 10.97
N GLN A 197 -1.96 4.51 10.38
CA GLN A 197 -1.11 4.18 9.22
C GLN A 197 -1.25 5.17 8.05
N SER A 198 -2.40 5.85 7.91
CA SER A 198 -2.64 6.79 6.81
C SER A 198 -1.63 7.94 6.75
N ALA A 199 -1.12 8.41 7.89
CA ALA A 199 -0.08 9.45 7.89
C ALA A 199 1.24 8.92 7.32
N GLY A 200 1.56 7.67 7.63
CA GLY A 200 2.73 6.97 7.09
C GLY A 200 2.67 6.82 5.58
N HIS A 201 1.48 6.53 5.03
CA HIS A 201 1.29 6.48 3.58
C HIS A 201 1.69 7.82 2.95
N HIS A 202 1.15 8.93 3.45
CA HIS A 202 1.44 10.26 2.89
C HIS A 202 2.93 10.61 2.97
N ILE A 203 3.57 10.38 4.13
CA ILE A 203 5.02 10.63 4.30
C ILE A 203 5.84 9.78 3.32
N ALA A 204 5.48 8.51 3.14
CA ALA A 204 6.15 7.63 2.20
C ALA A 204 6.04 8.13 0.76
N ASN A 205 4.83 8.48 0.33
CA ASN A 205 4.54 8.94 -1.03
C ASN A 205 5.32 10.21 -1.38
N ASN A 206 5.37 11.18 -0.46
CA ASN A 206 6.10 12.43 -0.69
C ASN A 206 7.59 12.17 -0.90
N LYS A 207 8.18 11.29 -0.08
CA LYS A 207 9.61 10.96 -0.21
C LYS A 207 9.89 10.18 -1.48
N LEU A 208 9.05 9.23 -1.88
CA LEU A 208 9.19 8.49 -3.14
C LEU A 208 9.16 9.42 -4.35
N MET A 209 8.23 10.37 -4.41
CA MET A 209 8.19 11.36 -5.50
C MET A 209 9.39 12.30 -5.52
N GLN A 210 9.95 12.62 -4.35
CA GLN A 210 11.09 13.54 -4.23
C GLN A 210 12.43 12.87 -4.55
N LYS A 211 12.60 11.60 -4.16
CA LYS A 211 13.92 10.94 -4.09
C LYS A 211 14.04 9.69 -4.96
N VAL A 212 12.96 9.18 -5.56
CA VAL A 212 12.99 7.91 -6.29
C VAL A 212 12.37 8.04 -7.68
N ILE A 213 11.09 8.41 -7.78
CA ILE A 213 10.36 8.43 -9.06
C ILE A 213 10.88 9.58 -9.95
N GLY A 214 11.18 9.29 -11.22
CA GLY A 214 11.68 10.30 -12.15
C GLY A 214 13.20 10.35 -12.28
N LEU A 215 13.94 9.37 -11.74
CA LEU A 215 15.40 9.35 -11.80
C LEU A 215 15.97 8.60 -13.01
N SER A 216 15.14 7.82 -13.71
CA SER A 216 15.59 7.00 -14.84
C SER A 216 14.59 7.04 -15.99
N GLU A 217 15.07 7.29 -17.21
CA GLU A 217 14.25 7.24 -18.43
C GLU A 217 14.20 5.82 -19.06
N LYS A 218 14.68 4.80 -18.33
CA LYS A 218 14.72 3.42 -18.82
C LYS A 218 13.34 2.75 -18.71
N SER A 219 12.55 2.87 -19.78
CA SER A 219 11.30 2.12 -19.92
C SER A 219 11.52 0.63 -20.14
N LYS A 220 10.58 -0.21 -19.67
CA LYS A 220 10.54 -1.62 -20.05
C LYS A 220 10.20 -1.77 -21.55
N PRO A 221 10.74 -2.80 -22.22
CA PRO A 221 10.33 -3.11 -23.59
C PRO A 221 8.88 -3.59 -23.59
N GLY A 222 8.13 -3.24 -24.63
CA GLY A 222 6.74 -3.63 -24.80
C GLY A 222 5.83 -2.46 -25.17
N LYS A 223 4.56 -2.77 -25.44
CA LYS A 223 3.50 -1.80 -25.75
C LYS A 223 2.59 -1.62 -24.55
N PHE A 224 1.76 -0.57 -24.60
CA PHE A 224 0.67 -0.33 -23.65
C PHE A 224 1.17 -0.33 -22.20
N ARG A 225 2.12 0.56 -21.90
CA ARG A 225 2.81 0.57 -20.61
C ARG A 225 1.96 1.26 -19.56
N PHE A 226 1.77 0.59 -18.44
CA PHE A 226 1.03 1.16 -17.31
C PHE A 226 1.69 0.77 -15.98
N ASN A 227 1.45 1.57 -14.95
CA ASN A 227 1.80 1.21 -13.57
C ASN A 227 0.57 0.73 -12.81
N ILE A 228 0.78 -0.20 -11.88
CA ILE A 228 -0.22 -0.56 -10.87
C ILE A 228 0.16 0.12 -9.55
N LEU A 229 -0.57 1.16 -9.19
CA LEU A 229 -0.32 1.94 -7.98
C LEU A 229 -1.13 1.41 -6.80
N GLY A 230 -0.48 1.24 -5.65
CA GLY A 230 -1.12 0.82 -4.40
C GLY A 230 -1.50 -0.66 -4.40
N GLU A 231 -0.70 -1.49 -5.07
CA GLU A 231 -0.76 -2.95 -5.01
C GLU A 231 0.52 -3.46 -4.33
N TYR A 232 0.39 -4.41 -3.40
CA TYR A 232 1.44 -4.78 -2.46
C TYR A 232 1.83 -6.26 -2.49
N ASN A 233 1.32 -6.99 -3.47
CA ASN A 233 1.57 -8.40 -3.73
C ASN A 233 1.29 -9.29 -2.52
N ILE A 234 0.18 -9.05 -1.81
CA ILE A 234 -0.19 -9.84 -0.64
C ILE A 234 -0.50 -11.26 -1.08
N GLY A 235 0.26 -12.24 -0.61
CA GLY A 235 0.03 -13.64 -0.99
C GLY A 235 0.22 -13.97 -2.47
N GLY A 236 0.75 -13.04 -3.28
CA GLY A 236 0.88 -13.22 -4.73
C GLY A 236 -0.14 -12.46 -5.58
N ASP A 237 -0.96 -11.57 -4.99
CA ASP A 237 -1.98 -10.79 -5.71
C ASP A 237 -1.43 -10.11 -6.99
N ALA A 238 -0.26 -9.48 -6.92
CA ALA A 238 0.35 -8.79 -8.07
C ALA A 238 0.91 -9.77 -9.11
N PHE A 239 1.38 -10.94 -8.70
CA PHE A 239 1.88 -11.95 -9.64
C PHE A 239 0.79 -12.46 -10.59
N GLU A 240 -0.45 -12.54 -10.10
CA GLU A 240 -1.58 -12.91 -10.95
C GLU A 240 -1.94 -11.77 -11.91
N MET A 241 -1.88 -10.52 -11.44
CA MET A 241 -2.07 -9.35 -12.30
C MET A 241 -0.99 -9.27 -13.40
N GLU A 242 0.27 -9.58 -13.08
CA GLU A 242 1.38 -9.69 -14.03
C GLU A 242 1.09 -10.76 -15.09
N ARG A 243 0.73 -11.98 -14.67
CA ARG A 243 0.43 -13.10 -15.57
C ARG A 243 -0.67 -12.76 -16.58
N ILE A 244 -1.78 -12.20 -16.10
CA ILE A 244 -2.92 -11.85 -16.95
C ILE A 244 -2.55 -10.69 -17.88
N SER A 245 -1.88 -9.65 -17.37
CA SER A 245 -1.47 -8.50 -18.17
C SER A 245 -0.53 -8.89 -19.31
N GLU A 246 0.47 -9.75 -19.03
CA GLU A 246 1.38 -10.28 -20.04
C GLU A 246 0.63 -11.08 -21.11
N LYS A 247 -0.28 -11.97 -20.70
CA LYS A 247 -1.13 -12.74 -21.62
C LYS A 247 -1.97 -11.83 -22.51
N MET A 248 -2.43 -10.69 -22.00
CA MET A 248 -3.16 -9.66 -22.74
C MET A 248 -2.27 -8.77 -23.62
N GLY A 249 -0.94 -8.87 -23.51
CA GLY A 249 0.00 -8.02 -24.26
C GLY A 249 0.21 -6.63 -23.67
N LEU A 250 -0.18 -6.42 -22.42
CA LEU A 250 0.08 -5.20 -21.67
C LEU A 250 1.42 -5.29 -20.96
N THR A 251 2.07 -4.14 -20.76
CA THR A 251 3.37 -4.08 -20.07
C THR A 251 3.23 -3.34 -18.75
N ILE A 252 3.42 -4.04 -17.62
CA ILE A 252 3.48 -3.38 -16.31
C ILE A 252 4.87 -2.77 -16.13
N GLN A 253 4.95 -1.43 -16.22
CA GLN A 253 6.19 -0.68 -16.02
C GLN A 253 6.66 -0.80 -14.57
N CYS A 254 5.77 -0.51 -13.60
CA CYS A 254 6.05 -0.65 -12.18
C CYS A 254 4.77 -0.99 -11.39
N THR A 255 4.90 -1.85 -10.39
CA THR A 255 3.86 -2.05 -9.36
C THR A 255 4.32 -1.35 -8.09
N LEU A 256 3.64 -0.30 -7.63
CA LEU A 256 3.99 0.39 -6.38
C LEU A 256 3.20 -0.20 -5.19
N SER A 257 3.79 -1.06 -4.35
CA SER A 257 5.21 -1.51 -4.32
C SER A 257 5.40 -3.03 -4.26
N GLY A 258 4.35 -3.83 -4.40
CA GLY A 258 4.45 -5.29 -4.30
C GLY A 258 5.47 -5.90 -5.25
N ASN A 259 6.53 -6.54 -4.71
CA ASN A 259 7.65 -7.11 -5.46
C ASN A 259 8.43 -6.12 -6.34
N SER A 260 8.21 -4.82 -6.17
CA SER A 260 8.93 -3.80 -6.95
C SER A 260 10.42 -3.81 -6.68
N CYS A 261 11.19 -3.42 -7.68
CA CYS A 261 12.60 -3.07 -7.52
C CYS A 261 12.84 -1.57 -7.70
N TYR A 262 13.96 -1.09 -7.16
CA TYR A 262 14.36 0.31 -7.19
C TYR A 262 14.41 0.84 -8.63
N ASP A 263 15.01 0.08 -9.54
CA ASP A 263 15.14 0.49 -10.95
C ASP A 263 13.77 0.71 -11.62
N GLU A 264 12.78 -0.16 -11.36
CA GLU A 264 11.40 0.03 -11.85
C GLU A 264 10.75 1.28 -11.26
N MET A 265 10.93 1.51 -9.95
CA MET A 265 10.37 2.69 -9.28
C MET A 265 10.96 3.99 -9.83
N THR A 266 12.26 4.00 -10.12
CA THR A 266 12.93 5.20 -10.68
C THR A 266 12.47 5.56 -12.09
N ALA A 267 11.95 4.58 -12.83
CA ALA A 267 11.44 4.72 -14.19
C ALA A 267 9.90 4.66 -14.28
N ALA A 268 9.19 4.74 -13.15
CA ALA A 268 7.73 4.66 -13.14
C ALA A 268 7.06 5.75 -14.00
N GLN A 269 7.71 6.90 -14.18
CA GLN A 269 7.21 7.99 -15.03
C GLN A 269 7.27 7.70 -16.54
N THR A 270 7.87 6.58 -16.95
CA THR A 270 7.93 6.19 -18.38
C THR A 270 6.70 5.40 -18.84
N ALA A 271 5.74 5.17 -17.94
CA ALA A 271 4.45 4.56 -18.27
C ALA A 271 3.49 5.57 -18.90
N ASP A 272 2.57 5.08 -19.73
CA ASP A 272 1.56 5.89 -20.41
C ASP A 272 0.31 6.09 -19.54
N LEU A 273 0.10 5.23 -18.52
CA LEU A 273 -1.07 5.21 -17.65
C LEU A 273 -0.71 4.77 -16.23
N ASN A 274 -1.36 5.35 -15.23
CA ASN A 274 -1.40 4.82 -13.86
C ASN A 274 -2.78 4.21 -13.57
N VAL A 275 -2.83 2.97 -13.07
CA VAL A 275 -4.06 2.41 -12.51
C VAL A 275 -3.93 2.28 -11.01
N VAL A 276 -4.93 2.77 -10.26
CA VAL A 276 -4.89 2.84 -8.80
C VAL A 276 -5.72 1.70 -8.21
N MET A 277 -5.09 0.81 -7.46
CA MET A 277 -5.75 -0.23 -6.65
C MET A 277 -6.12 0.33 -5.28
N CYS A 278 -5.16 0.48 -4.36
CA CYS A 278 -5.42 1.04 -3.04
C CYS A 278 -5.35 2.58 -3.03
N HIS A 279 -6.48 3.21 -3.34
CA HIS A 279 -6.61 4.68 -3.36
C HIS A 279 -6.08 5.35 -2.08
N ARG A 280 -6.46 4.83 -0.89
CA ARG A 280 -6.09 5.46 0.39
C ARG A 280 -4.57 5.55 0.63
N SER A 281 -3.81 4.66 0.03
CA SER A 281 -2.37 4.59 0.29
C SER A 281 -1.51 5.29 -0.73
N ILE A 282 -2.01 5.50 -1.95
CA ILE A 282 -1.16 5.88 -3.09
C ILE A 282 -1.72 7.05 -3.92
N ASN A 283 -2.93 7.55 -3.63
CA ASN A 283 -3.52 8.65 -4.41
C ASN A 283 -2.59 9.87 -4.49
N TYR A 284 -1.82 10.13 -3.42
CA TYR A 284 -0.80 11.17 -3.40
C TYR A 284 0.21 11.04 -4.56
N VAL A 285 0.81 9.87 -4.77
CA VAL A 285 1.74 9.63 -5.89
C VAL A 285 1.01 9.72 -7.23
N ALA A 286 -0.21 9.19 -7.34
CA ALA A 286 -0.99 9.27 -8.58
C ALA A 286 -1.23 10.73 -9.00
N GLU A 287 -1.74 11.56 -8.08
CA GLU A 287 -1.98 13.00 -8.29
C GLU A 287 -0.67 13.76 -8.58
N MET A 288 0.42 13.43 -7.87
CA MET A 288 1.73 14.06 -8.12
C MET A 288 2.35 13.64 -9.47
N MET A 289 2.18 12.39 -9.91
CA MET A 289 2.66 11.92 -11.21
C MET A 289 1.86 12.54 -12.37
N GLU A 290 0.55 12.68 -12.21
CA GLU A 290 -0.30 13.41 -13.16
C GLU A 290 0.15 14.88 -13.26
N THR A 291 0.36 15.55 -12.13
CA THR A 291 0.77 16.96 -12.10
C THR A 291 2.17 17.17 -12.69
N LYS A 292 3.14 16.32 -12.33
CA LYS A 292 4.56 16.51 -12.69
C LYS A 292 4.90 15.98 -14.07
N PHE A 293 4.32 14.84 -14.47
CA PHE A 293 4.68 14.11 -15.69
C PHE A 293 3.55 14.01 -16.70
N GLY A 294 2.33 14.44 -16.36
CA GLY A 294 1.17 14.37 -17.26
C GLY A 294 0.59 12.96 -17.40
N ILE A 295 0.96 12.00 -16.54
CA ILE A 295 0.51 10.61 -16.63
C ILE A 295 -0.86 10.50 -15.97
N PRO A 296 -1.94 10.26 -16.73
CA PRO A 296 -3.27 10.19 -16.17
C PRO A 296 -3.42 8.96 -15.29
N TRP A 297 -4.42 8.99 -14.41
CA TRP A 297 -4.74 7.84 -13.59
C TRP A 297 -6.24 7.60 -13.45
N PHE A 298 -6.60 6.35 -13.18
CA PHE A 298 -7.93 6.03 -12.71
C PHE A 298 -7.95 4.85 -11.74
N LYS A 299 -8.97 4.81 -10.88
CA LYS A 299 -9.24 3.68 -9.98
C LYS A 299 -9.64 2.44 -10.79
N VAL A 300 -9.03 1.31 -10.44
CA VAL A 300 -9.40 -0.04 -10.92
C VAL A 300 -9.63 -0.97 -9.74
N GLU A 301 -10.23 -2.12 -9.99
CA GLU A 301 -10.36 -3.19 -9.00
C GLU A 301 -10.09 -4.53 -9.67
N PHE A 302 -9.06 -5.25 -9.19
CA PHE A 302 -8.67 -6.57 -9.66
C PHE A 302 -9.11 -7.69 -8.71
N ILE A 303 -9.93 -7.36 -7.69
CA ILE A 303 -10.58 -8.35 -6.82
C ILE A 303 -11.98 -8.65 -7.35
N GLY A 304 -12.20 -9.91 -7.73
CA GLY A 304 -13.44 -10.38 -8.33
C GLY A 304 -13.41 -10.28 -9.86
N ALA A 305 -13.90 -11.32 -10.53
CA ALA A 305 -13.73 -11.46 -11.98
C ALA A 305 -14.42 -10.36 -12.80
N ASP A 306 -15.65 -9.96 -12.42
CA ASP A 306 -16.36 -8.93 -13.17
C ASP A 306 -15.68 -7.56 -13.02
N ALA A 307 -15.12 -7.26 -11.84
CA ALA A 307 -14.36 -6.04 -11.60
C ALA A 307 -13.05 -6.05 -12.38
N THR A 308 -12.34 -7.18 -12.36
CA THR A 308 -11.11 -7.43 -13.13
C THR A 308 -11.34 -7.23 -14.63
N ASN A 309 -12.40 -7.83 -15.18
CA ASN A 309 -12.75 -7.70 -16.59
C ASN A 309 -13.07 -6.25 -16.95
N ARG A 310 -13.82 -5.52 -16.10
CA ARG A 310 -14.06 -4.08 -16.30
C ARG A 310 -12.79 -3.26 -16.25
N ALA A 311 -11.85 -3.59 -15.36
CA ALA A 311 -10.58 -2.90 -15.25
C ALA A 311 -9.74 -3.05 -16.54
N PHE A 312 -9.59 -4.27 -17.06
CA PHE A 312 -8.87 -4.49 -18.30
C PHE A 312 -9.54 -3.87 -19.52
N ARG A 313 -10.87 -3.94 -19.63
CA ARG A 313 -11.63 -3.24 -20.69
C ARG A 313 -11.39 -1.73 -20.65
N ARG A 314 -11.44 -1.13 -19.46
CA ARG A 314 -11.15 0.31 -19.28
C ARG A 314 -9.71 0.67 -19.65
N ILE A 315 -8.75 -0.19 -19.34
CA ILE A 315 -7.36 -0.02 -19.79
C ILE A 315 -7.27 -0.08 -21.33
N ALA A 316 -7.96 -1.03 -21.96
CA ALA A 316 -8.02 -1.15 -23.42
C ALA A 316 -8.65 0.09 -24.07
N GLU A 317 -9.75 0.59 -23.50
CA GLU A 317 -10.42 1.82 -23.93
C GLU A 317 -9.49 3.03 -23.87
N TYR A 318 -8.68 3.16 -22.80
CA TYR A 318 -7.69 4.22 -22.69
C TYR A 318 -6.66 4.18 -23.81
N PHE A 319 -6.12 2.99 -24.12
CA PHE A 319 -5.13 2.84 -25.18
C PHE A 319 -5.72 2.95 -26.59
N GLY A 320 -7.03 2.71 -26.75
CA GLY A 320 -7.75 2.92 -28.00
C GLY A 320 -7.34 1.98 -29.16
N ASP A 321 -6.63 0.90 -28.86
CA ASP A 321 -6.11 -0.06 -29.84
C ASP A 321 -7.07 -1.26 -29.99
N GLU A 322 -7.53 -1.52 -31.23
CA GLU A 322 -8.51 -2.57 -31.50
C GLU A 322 -7.94 -3.98 -31.34
N GLU A 323 -6.67 -4.20 -31.70
CA GLU A 323 -6.00 -5.50 -31.51
C GLU A 323 -5.88 -5.84 -30.01
N LEU A 324 -5.55 -4.85 -29.18
CA LEU A 324 -5.53 -4.99 -27.73
C LEU A 324 -6.91 -5.33 -27.17
N LYS A 325 -7.97 -4.65 -27.62
CA LYS A 325 -9.35 -4.93 -27.18
C LYS A 325 -9.77 -6.36 -27.51
N GLU A 326 -9.56 -6.79 -28.75
CA GLU A 326 -9.87 -8.16 -29.19
C GLU A 326 -9.07 -9.20 -28.39
N LYS A 327 -7.79 -8.94 -28.16
CA LYS A 327 -6.93 -9.83 -27.38
C LYS A 327 -7.38 -9.92 -25.91
N ILE A 328 -7.79 -8.81 -25.30
CA ILE A 328 -8.32 -8.79 -23.94
C ILE A 328 -9.61 -9.63 -23.84
N GLU A 329 -10.56 -9.46 -24.76
CA GLU A 329 -11.79 -10.26 -24.75
C GLU A 329 -11.50 -11.75 -24.91
N LYS A 330 -10.59 -12.12 -25.81
CA LYS A 330 -10.17 -13.52 -25.96
C LYS A 330 -9.57 -14.09 -24.68
N VAL A 331 -8.69 -13.35 -24.01
CA VAL A 331 -8.10 -13.80 -22.73
C VAL A 331 -9.16 -13.90 -21.65
N ILE A 332 -10.13 -12.96 -21.59
CA ILE A 332 -11.26 -13.02 -20.66
C ILE A 332 -12.06 -14.31 -20.90
N GLU A 333 -12.42 -14.63 -22.15
CA GLU A 333 -13.15 -15.86 -22.47
C GLU A 333 -12.42 -17.12 -22.01
N GLU A 334 -11.10 -17.20 -22.25
CA GLU A 334 -10.26 -18.32 -21.83
C GLU A 334 -10.19 -18.47 -20.30
N GLU A 335 -9.91 -17.39 -19.58
CA GLU A 335 -9.74 -17.41 -18.11
C GLU A 335 -11.08 -17.64 -17.39
N MET A 336 -12.18 -17.13 -17.95
CA MET A 336 -13.51 -17.23 -17.34
C MET A 336 -14.02 -18.66 -17.23
N VAL A 337 -13.52 -19.62 -18.02
CA VAL A 337 -13.91 -21.04 -17.91
C VAL A 337 -13.61 -21.60 -16.52
N ALA A 338 -12.39 -21.41 -16.02
CA ALA A 338 -11.98 -21.88 -14.70
C ALA A 338 -12.63 -21.06 -13.58
N VAL A 339 -12.73 -19.74 -13.78
CA VAL A 339 -13.34 -18.81 -12.83
C VAL A 339 -14.82 -19.11 -12.62
N GLU A 340 -15.60 -19.37 -13.68
CA GLU A 340 -17.03 -19.67 -13.56
C GLU A 340 -17.27 -21.00 -12.84
N LYS A 341 -16.40 -21.98 -13.04
CA LYS A 341 -16.43 -23.22 -12.26
C LYS A 341 -16.25 -22.92 -10.77
N ALA A 342 -15.17 -22.20 -10.42
CA ALA A 342 -14.88 -21.84 -9.03
C ALA A 342 -15.98 -20.94 -8.41
N ARG A 343 -16.54 -20.02 -9.20
CA ARG A 343 -17.65 -19.14 -8.81
C ARG A 343 -18.89 -19.94 -8.43
N LYS A 344 -19.26 -20.94 -9.24
CA LYS A 344 -20.40 -21.82 -8.96
C LYS A 344 -20.18 -22.62 -7.68
N GLU A 345 -19.02 -23.25 -7.54
CA GLU A 345 -18.65 -24.01 -6.34
C GLU A 345 -18.71 -23.13 -5.07
N ALA A 346 -18.15 -21.91 -5.14
CA ALA A 346 -18.17 -20.96 -4.04
C ALA A 346 -19.59 -20.45 -3.75
N TYR A 347 -20.41 -20.20 -4.77
CA TYR A 347 -21.77 -19.70 -4.62
C TYR A 347 -22.66 -20.71 -3.88
N GLU A 348 -22.59 -22.00 -4.23
CA GLU A 348 -23.41 -23.04 -3.59
C GLU A 348 -23.15 -23.13 -2.08
N ILE A 349 -21.91 -22.92 -1.63
CA ILE A 349 -21.55 -22.96 -0.21
C ILE A 349 -21.75 -21.62 0.51
N CYS A 350 -21.91 -20.51 -0.22
CA CYS A 350 -21.99 -19.15 0.35
C CYS A 350 -23.38 -18.52 0.27
N LYS A 351 -24.25 -18.99 -0.62
CA LYS A 351 -25.57 -18.40 -0.85
C LYS A 351 -26.36 -18.30 0.45
N GLY A 352 -26.88 -17.09 0.73
CA GLY A 352 -27.69 -16.80 1.92
C GLY A 352 -26.88 -16.50 3.19
N LYS A 353 -25.54 -16.55 3.16
CA LYS A 353 -24.70 -16.15 4.30
C LYS A 353 -24.49 -14.64 4.34
N THR A 354 -24.33 -14.11 5.55
CA THR A 354 -24.03 -12.70 5.81
C THR A 354 -22.55 -12.53 6.19
N VAL A 355 -21.97 -11.38 5.83
CA VAL A 355 -20.54 -11.07 6.06
C VAL A 355 -20.42 -9.66 6.64
N ALA A 356 -19.55 -9.50 7.63
CA ALA A 356 -19.10 -8.21 8.13
C ALA A 356 -17.63 -7.97 7.72
N LEU A 357 -17.33 -6.80 7.16
CA LEU A 357 -15.98 -6.42 6.72
C LEU A 357 -15.43 -5.31 7.60
N PHE A 358 -14.29 -5.56 8.24
CA PHE A 358 -13.57 -4.54 9.00
C PHE A 358 -12.07 -4.65 8.73
N VAL A 359 -11.59 -3.82 7.79
CA VAL A 359 -10.21 -3.77 7.34
C VAL A 359 -9.74 -2.32 7.24
N GLY A 360 -8.48 -2.10 6.82
CA GLY A 360 -7.82 -0.79 6.85
C GLY A 360 -8.55 0.33 6.08
N GLY A 361 -8.36 0.41 4.76
CA GLY A 361 -8.85 1.58 3.99
C GLY A 361 -9.04 1.36 2.50
N SER A 362 -9.12 0.12 2.02
CA SER A 362 -9.44 -0.19 0.62
C SER A 362 -10.32 -1.42 0.51
N ARG A 363 -9.83 -2.61 0.92
CA ARG A 363 -10.49 -3.91 0.75
C ARG A 363 -11.87 -4.09 1.43
N ALA A 364 -12.36 -3.09 2.17
CA ALA A 364 -13.71 -3.12 2.75
C ALA A 364 -14.79 -2.70 1.72
N HIS A 365 -14.38 -1.92 0.72
CA HIS A 365 -15.16 -1.52 -0.44
C HIS A 365 -15.01 -2.58 -1.51
#